data_AF-A0A837HTK5-F1
#
_entry.id   AF-A0A837HTK5-F1
#
_cell.length_a   1.000
_cell.length_b   1.000
_cell.length_c   1.000
_cell.angle_alpha   90.00
_cell.angle_beta   90.00
_cell.angle_gamma   90.00
#
_symmetry.space_group_name_H-M   'P 1'
#
loop_
_entity.id
_entity.type
_entity.pdbx_description
1 polymer ?
#
loop_
_entity_poly.entity_id
_entity_poly.type
_entity_poly.pdbx_seq_one_letter_code
_entity_poly.pdbx_strand_id
1 'polypeptide(L)'
;MKYSQLFGKTQRQTPKDETSVNAKLLIRAGFIDKLMAGSYSLLPLGFRVVGKIEQIIREEMDKVGAQEILMPLLHPKAIWNETGRWETAKEVMFQFKKDKKEFALSFTHEEILLDLVRKHVQTYHEFPLKLYHFSTKFRNELRAKSGILRAREFLMKDLYSVHTAEKDLDKYYWEVADSYLKVFKRVGLEAKIVEAAGGVFTRSHTHEFQVLSEAGEDTIYWCDSCDFAQNKEIAQGKSGEVCPKCKKGKIAESKSIEVGNIFKINGNFGRGF
;
A
#
# COMPACT_ATOMS: atom_id res chain seq x y z
N MET A 1 -26.42 -1.04 18.02
CA MET A 1 -25.65 -1.48 19.20
C MET A 1 -25.79 -0.41 20.27
N LYS A 2 -26.25 -0.76 21.48
CA LYS A 2 -26.37 0.21 22.58
C LYS A 2 -24.98 0.59 23.08
N TYR A 3 -24.75 1.87 23.36
CA TYR A 3 -23.44 2.33 23.84
C TYR A 3 -23.03 1.63 25.14
N SER A 4 -23.98 1.31 26.04
CA SER A 4 -23.70 0.59 27.28
C SER A 4 -22.99 -0.76 27.06
N GLN A 5 -23.31 -1.46 25.96
CA GLN A 5 -22.76 -2.77 25.62
C GLN A 5 -21.50 -2.72 24.73
N LEU A 6 -21.08 -1.54 24.28
CA LEU A 6 -19.91 -1.38 23.42
C LEU A 6 -18.61 -1.71 24.19
N PHE A 7 -17.78 -2.61 23.65
CA PHE A 7 -16.39 -2.78 24.11
C PHE A 7 -15.50 -1.72 23.47
N GLY A 8 -14.60 -1.12 24.25
CA GLY A 8 -13.89 0.11 23.89
C GLY A 8 -14.73 1.35 24.19
N LYS A 9 -14.39 2.03 25.30
CA LYS A 9 -15.01 3.31 25.70
C LYS A 9 -14.02 4.44 25.47
N THR A 10 -14.56 5.66 25.41
CA THR A 10 -13.73 6.86 25.35
C THR A 10 -12.87 7.01 26.61
N GLN A 11 -11.61 7.36 26.43
CA GLN A 11 -10.67 7.65 27.52
C GLN A 11 -10.44 9.15 27.67
N ARG A 12 -10.47 9.64 28.91
CA ARG A 12 -10.21 11.06 29.20
C ARG A 12 -8.74 11.43 29.03
N GLN A 13 -7.84 10.54 29.42
CA GLN A 13 -6.40 10.76 29.36
C GLN A 13 -5.83 10.28 28.02
N THR A 14 -4.84 11.02 27.52
CA THR A 14 -4.05 10.62 26.35
C THR A 14 -2.98 9.60 26.77
N PRO A 15 -2.71 8.55 25.97
CA PRO A 15 -1.60 7.64 26.22
C PRO A 15 -0.29 8.41 26.32
N LYS A 16 0.50 8.17 27.38
CA LYS A 16 1.76 8.89 27.63
C LYS A 16 2.89 8.46 26.70
N ASP A 17 2.84 7.22 26.22
CA ASP A 17 3.82 6.56 25.36
C ASP A 17 3.54 6.75 23.86
N GLU A 18 2.47 7.47 23.51
CA GLU A 18 2.10 7.75 22.13
C GLU A 18 2.36 9.21 21.81
N THR A 19 3.00 9.48 20.67
CA THR A 19 3.34 10.85 20.25
C THR A 19 2.44 11.29 19.10
N SER A 20 2.03 10.37 18.24
CA SER A 20 1.26 10.66 17.04
C SER A 20 -0.18 11.07 17.34
N VAL A 21 -0.64 12.14 16.69
CA VAL A 21 -2.01 12.66 16.88
C VAL A 21 -3.06 11.64 16.44
N ASN A 22 -2.83 10.91 15.34
CA ASN A 22 -3.79 9.91 14.85
C ASN A 22 -4.04 8.81 15.90
N ALA A 23 -2.97 8.23 16.44
CA ALA A 23 -3.05 7.15 17.42
C ALA A 23 -3.62 7.65 18.75
N LYS A 24 -3.22 8.84 19.22
CA LYS A 24 -3.80 9.46 20.43
C LYS A 24 -5.32 9.59 20.33
N LEU A 25 -5.82 10.10 19.21
CA LEU A 25 -7.26 10.29 19.00
C LEU A 25 -8.00 8.95 18.91
N LEU A 26 -7.47 7.99 18.13
CA LEU A 26 -8.10 6.68 17.96
C LEU A 26 -8.12 5.86 19.24
N ILE A 27 -7.05 5.90 20.04
CA ILE A 27 -7.01 5.23 21.36
C ILE A 27 -8.01 5.89 22.31
N ARG A 28 -8.00 7.23 22.39
CA ARG A 28 -8.95 7.97 23.24
C ARG A 28 -10.40 7.78 22.83
N ALA A 29 -10.68 7.56 21.56
CA ALA A 29 -12.02 7.31 21.05
C ALA A 29 -12.46 5.84 21.23
N GLY A 30 -11.57 4.94 21.66
CA GLY A 30 -11.87 3.51 21.79
C GLY A 30 -11.95 2.79 20.44
N PHE A 31 -11.22 3.26 19.42
CA PHE A 31 -11.17 2.64 18.09
C PHE A 31 -10.03 1.64 17.97
N ILE A 32 -8.91 1.91 18.62
CA ILE A 32 -7.73 1.04 18.61
C ILE A 32 -7.16 0.90 20.02
N ASP A 33 -6.43 -0.18 20.24
CA ASP A 33 -5.59 -0.39 21.42
C ASP A 33 -4.17 -0.77 20.97
N LYS A 34 -3.15 -0.23 21.63
CA LYS A 34 -1.74 -0.43 21.21
C LYS A 34 -1.16 -1.63 21.95
N LEU A 35 -0.90 -2.71 21.22
CA LEU A 35 -0.28 -3.92 21.79
C LEU A 35 1.23 -3.73 21.96
N MET A 36 1.88 -3.17 20.94
CA MET A 36 3.29 -2.78 20.95
C MET A 36 3.56 -1.70 19.90
N ALA A 37 4.80 -1.18 19.84
CA ALA A 37 5.18 -0.22 18.81
C ALA A 37 4.92 -0.78 17.40
N GLY A 38 4.02 -0.15 16.65
CA GLY A 38 3.64 -0.56 15.30
C GLY A 38 2.72 -1.80 15.22
N SER A 39 2.04 -2.19 16.31
CA SER A 39 0.98 -3.21 16.27
C SER A 39 -0.19 -2.77 17.15
N TYR A 40 -1.38 -2.76 16.55
CA TYR A 40 -2.60 -2.21 17.14
C TYR A 40 -3.75 -3.21 16.98
N SER A 41 -4.51 -3.40 18.06
CA SER A 41 -5.79 -4.09 18.00
C SER A 41 -6.86 -3.12 17.51
N LEU A 42 -7.63 -3.53 16.50
CA LEU A 42 -8.83 -2.80 16.09
C LEU A 42 -9.99 -3.17 17.03
N LEU A 43 -10.45 -2.21 17.82
CA LEU A 43 -11.63 -2.35 18.68
C LEU A 43 -12.91 -2.29 17.82
N PRO A 44 -14.10 -2.64 18.34
CA PRO A 44 -15.32 -2.77 17.53
C PRO A 44 -15.65 -1.56 16.64
N LEU A 45 -15.40 -0.33 17.08
CA LEU A 45 -15.62 0.86 16.23
C LEU A 45 -14.55 1.00 15.15
N GLY A 46 -13.27 0.76 15.48
CA GLY A 46 -12.18 0.76 14.50
C GLY A 46 -12.37 -0.29 13.43
N PHE A 47 -12.70 -1.52 13.83
CA PHE A 47 -12.97 -2.62 12.91
C PHE A 47 -14.15 -2.32 11.98
N ARG A 48 -15.21 -1.66 12.48
CA ARG A 48 -16.34 -1.20 11.65
C ARG A 48 -15.94 -0.14 10.62
N VAL A 49 -15.01 0.75 10.95
CA VAL A 49 -14.50 1.74 9.98
C VAL A 49 -13.68 1.06 8.91
N VAL A 50 -12.77 0.16 9.31
CA VAL A 50 -11.96 -0.62 8.35
C VAL A 50 -12.85 -1.41 7.40
N GLY A 51 -13.87 -2.13 7.90
CA GLY A 51 -14.80 -2.86 7.03
C GLY A 51 -15.56 -1.97 6.04
N LYS A 52 -15.83 -0.70 6.38
CA LYS A 52 -16.41 0.26 5.41
C LYS A 52 -15.40 0.69 4.35
N ILE A 53 -14.15 0.92 4.74
CA ILE A 53 -13.07 1.28 3.81
C ILE A 53 -12.80 0.12 2.84
N GLU A 54 -12.68 -1.11 3.37
CA GLU A 54 -12.52 -2.32 2.55
C GLU A 54 -13.67 -2.46 1.55
N GLN A 55 -14.91 -2.24 1.98
CA GLN A 55 -16.07 -2.32 1.10
C GLN A 55 -16.04 -1.29 -0.04
N ILE A 56 -15.61 -0.04 0.24
CA ILE A 56 -15.42 0.97 -0.79
C ILE A 56 -14.35 0.54 -1.79
N ILE A 57 -13.22 0.02 -1.30
CA ILE A 57 -12.13 -0.46 -2.15
C ILE A 57 -12.62 -1.62 -3.02
N ARG A 58 -13.27 -2.63 -2.42
CA ARG A 58 -13.85 -3.81 -3.10
C ARG A 58 -14.76 -3.40 -4.24
N GLU A 59 -15.72 -2.51 -3.99
CA GLU A 59 -16.64 -2.03 -5.02
C GLU A 59 -15.96 -1.35 -6.20
N GLU A 60 -14.84 -0.65 -6.00
CA GLU A 60 -14.11 -0.04 -7.10
C GLU A 60 -13.17 -1.04 -7.81
N MET A 61 -12.57 -2.00 -7.09
CA MET A 61 -11.75 -3.07 -7.69
C MET A 61 -12.60 -4.04 -8.53
N ASP A 62 -13.82 -4.36 -8.09
CA ASP A 62 -14.74 -5.22 -8.83
C ASP A 62 -15.19 -4.55 -10.15
N LYS A 63 -15.32 -3.22 -10.18
CA LYS A 63 -15.68 -2.45 -11.39
C LYS A 63 -14.60 -2.50 -12.47
N VAL A 64 -13.33 -2.65 -12.10
CA VAL A 64 -12.22 -2.83 -13.06
C VAL A 64 -12.03 -4.30 -13.46
N GLY A 65 -12.95 -5.18 -13.04
CA GLY A 65 -12.99 -6.59 -13.38
C GLY A 65 -11.96 -7.43 -12.63
N ALA A 66 -11.46 -6.95 -11.49
CA ALA A 66 -10.59 -7.73 -10.62
C ALA A 66 -11.40 -8.66 -9.71
N GLN A 67 -10.84 -9.80 -9.36
CA GLN A 67 -11.49 -10.80 -8.51
C GLN A 67 -10.79 -10.91 -7.16
N GLU A 68 -11.58 -10.95 -6.08
CA GLU A 68 -11.06 -11.08 -4.73
C GLU A 68 -10.71 -12.54 -4.42
N ILE A 69 -9.49 -12.76 -3.92
CA ILE A 69 -9.01 -14.04 -3.39
C ILE A 69 -8.43 -13.82 -1.99
N LEU A 70 -7.94 -14.88 -1.33
CA LEU A 70 -7.16 -14.76 -0.10
C LEU A 70 -5.92 -15.65 -0.21
N MET A 71 -4.74 -15.06 0.01
CA MET A 71 -3.46 -15.77 -0.06
C MET A 71 -2.86 -15.92 1.35
N PRO A 72 -2.11 -17.00 1.62
CA PRO A 72 -1.52 -17.25 2.94
C PRO A 72 -0.49 -16.18 3.31
N LEU A 73 -0.23 -16.00 4.61
CA LEU A 73 0.76 -15.05 5.12
C LEU A 73 2.12 -15.67 5.45
N LEU A 74 2.14 -16.98 5.68
CA LEU A 74 3.34 -17.73 6.01
C LEU A 74 3.90 -18.36 4.74
N HIS A 75 5.02 -17.86 4.25
CA HIS A 75 5.63 -18.31 3.01
C HIS A 75 6.87 -19.17 3.30
N PRO A 76 7.08 -20.30 2.58
CA PRO A 76 8.33 -21.04 2.64
C PRO A 76 9.45 -20.26 1.92
N LYS A 77 10.70 -20.39 2.38
CA LYS A 77 11.86 -19.79 1.70
C LYS A 77 11.98 -20.13 0.21
N ALA A 78 11.61 -21.36 -0.17
CA ALA A 78 11.77 -21.85 -1.54
C ALA A 78 11.14 -20.92 -2.58
N ILE A 79 9.92 -20.42 -2.36
CA ILE A 79 9.22 -19.59 -3.34
C ILE A 79 9.90 -18.23 -3.54
N TRP A 80 10.45 -17.64 -2.47
CA TRP A 80 11.17 -16.36 -2.51
C TRP A 80 12.57 -16.48 -3.12
N ASN A 81 13.17 -17.67 -3.06
CA ASN A 81 14.45 -17.95 -3.69
C ASN A 81 14.33 -18.00 -5.21
N GLU A 82 13.18 -18.39 -5.76
CA GLU A 82 12.94 -18.41 -7.22
C GLU A 82 13.10 -17.01 -7.84
N THR A 83 12.75 -15.94 -7.10
CA THR A 83 12.96 -14.54 -7.52
C THR A 83 14.25 -13.92 -6.98
N GLY A 84 14.98 -14.63 -6.12
CA GLY A 84 16.12 -14.09 -5.38
C GLY A 84 15.76 -13.08 -4.27
N ARG A 85 14.46 -12.76 -4.09
CA ARG A 85 14.01 -11.74 -3.11
C ARG A 85 14.13 -12.18 -1.67
N TRP A 86 14.39 -13.46 -1.40
CA TRP A 86 14.68 -13.91 -0.05
C TRP A 86 15.84 -13.12 0.57
N GLU A 87 16.97 -12.97 -0.13
CA GLU A 87 18.10 -12.22 0.43
C GLU A 87 17.93 -10.71 0.26
N THR A 88 17.43 -10.23 -0.88
CA THR A 88 17.32 -8.78 -1.12
C THR A 88 16.24 -8.09 -0.28
N ALA A 89 15.23 -8.83 0.20
CA ALA A 89 14.18 -8.29 1.06
C ALA A 89 14.40 -8.53 2.56
N LYS A 90 15.57 -9.06 2.96
CA LYS A 90 15.87 -9.48 4.33
C LYS A 90 15.72 -8.38 5.39
N GLU A 91 15.97 -7.13 5.01
CA GLU A 91 15.85 -6.00 5.93
C GLU A 91 14.39 -5.68 6.28
N VAL A 92 13.47 -5.88 5.33
CA VAL A 92 12.04 -5.53 5.46
C VAL A 92 11.18 -6.75 5.81
N MET A 93 11.59 -7.96 5.41
CA MET A 93 10.83 -9.18 5.59
C MET A 93 11.20 -9.89 6.90
N PHE A 94 10.20 -10.26 7.71
CA PHE A 94 10.46 -11.13 8.86
C PHE A 94 10.79 -12.54 8.38
N GLN A 95 12.01 -13.00 8.67
CA GLN A 95 12.48 -14.35 8.36
C GLN A 95 12.78 -15.12 9.64
N PHE A 96 12.39 -16.38 9.69
CA PHE A 96 12.60 -17.23 10.86
C PHE A 96 12.76 -18.69 10.47
N LYS A 97 13.32 -19.47 11.40
CA LYS A 97 13.61 -20.90 11.22
C LYS A 97 12.84 -21.74 12.23
N LYS A 98 12.15 -22.77 11.76
CA LYS A 98 11.45 -23.76 12.58
C LYS A 98 11.70 -25.16 12.01
N ASP A 99 12.15 -26.07 12.86
CA ASP A 99 12.39 -27.48 12.52
C ASP A 99 13.22 -27.68 11.23
N LYS A 100 14.34 -26.92 11.15
CA LYS A 100 15.27 -26.86 10.01
C LYS A 100 14.69 -26.25 8.71
N LYS A 101 13.43 -25.82 8.68
CA LYS A 101 12.81 -25.09 7.58
C LYS A 101 12.84 -23.58 7.84
N GLU A 102 12.95 -22.81 6.77
CA GLU A 102 12.95 -21.35 6.81
C GLU A 102 11.65 -20.81 6.23
N PHE A 103 11.09 -19.81 6.91
CA PHE A 103 9.82 -19.20 6.61
C PHE A 103 9.92 -17.68 6.68
N ALA A 104 9.00 -17.02 5.99
CA ALA A 104 8.79 -15.60 6.11
C ALA A 104 7.33 -15.26 6.45
N LEU A 105 7.14 -14.20 7.24
CA LEU A 105 5.85 -13.50 7.26
C LEU A 105 5.86 -12.51 6.10
N SER A 106 4.81 -12.61 5.28
CA SER A 106 4.70 -11.84 4.04
C SER A 106 4.59 -10.33 4.29
N PHE A 107 5.39 -9.57 3.55
CA PHE A 107 5.23 -8.12 3.39
C PHE A 107 4.52 -7.75 2.07
N THR A 108 4.35 -8.71 1.16
CA THR A 108 3.76 -8.62 -0.19
C THR A 108 3.65 -10.02 -0.84
N HIS A 109 2.89 -10.15 -1.93
CA HIS A 109 2.48 -11.45 -2.48
C HIS A 109 2.79 -11.65 -3.99
N GLU A 110 3.75 -10.93 -4.58
CA GLU A 110 4.08 -11.12 -6.00
C GLU A 110 4.43 -12.59 -6.35
N GLU A 111 5.31 -13.23 -5.55
CA GLU A 111 5.75 -14.62 -5.75
C GLU A 111 4.60 -15.62 -5.63
N ILE A 112 3.69 -15.37 -4.68
CA ILE A 112 2.55 -16.27 -4.43
C ILE A 112 1.53 -16.18 -5.55
N LEU A 113 1.29 -14.97 -6.05
CA LEU A 113 0.44 -14.78 -7.21
C LEU A 113 1.04 -15.49 -8.43
N LEU A 114 2.32 -15.29 -8.74
CA LEU A 114 2.95 -15.96 -9.89
C LEU A 114 2.88 -17.49 -9.77
N ASP A 115 3.07 -18.03 -8.56
CA ASP A 115 2.90 -19.46 -8.28
C ASP A 115 1.46 -19.95 -8.54
N LEU A 116 0.45 -19.16 -8.19
CA LEU A 116 -0.96 -19.47 -8.50
C LEU A 116 -1.21 -19.43 -10.01
N VAL A 117 -0.72 -18.40 -10.69
CA VAL A 117 -0.89 -18.24 -12.14
C VAL A 117 -0.31 -19.43 -12.89
N ARG A 118 0.94 -19.83 -12.61
CA ARG A 118 1.57 -20.98 -13.29
C ARG A 118 0.85 -22.31 -13.06
N LYS A 119 0.16 -22.47 -11.93
CA LYS A 119 -0.56 -23.70 -11.59
C LYS A 119 -1.95 -23.77 -12.22
N HIS A 120 -2.60 -22.62 -12.36
CA HIS A 120 -4.02 -22.56 -12.69
C HIS A 120 -4.31 -22.03 -14.09
N VAL A 121 -3.40 -21.26 -14.69
CA VAL A 121 -3.56 -20.74 -16.06
C VAL A 121 -2.83 -21.65 -17.03
N GLN A 122 -3.56 -22.20 -18.02
CA GLN A 122 -3.03 -23.16 -18.98
C GLN A 122 -2.90 -22.58 -20.39
N THR A 123 -3.67 -21.53 -20.70
CA THR A 123 -3.68 -20.91 -22.03
C THR A 123 -3.73 -19.40 -21.99
N TYR A 124 -3.19 -18.76 -23.03
CA TYR A 124 -3.13 -17.30 -23.15
C TYR A 124 -4.52 -16.65 -23.24
N HIS A 125 -5.56 -17.41 -23.60
CA HIS A 125 -6.94 -16.94 -23.67
C HIS A 125 -7.55 -16.59 -22.29
N GLU A 126 -6.92 -17.04 -21.21
CA GLU A 126 -7.35 -16.73 -19.83
C GLU A 126 -6.83 -15.36 -19.36
N PHE A 127 -5.98 -14.68 -20.15
CA PHE A 127 -5.52 -13.33 -19.90
C PHE A 127 -6.40 -12.27 -20.59
N PRO A 128 -6.53 -11.06 -20.01
CA PRO A 128 -5.86 -10.58 -18.80
C PRO A 128 -6.46 -11.13 -17.51
N LEU A 129 -5.61 -11.56 -16.59
CA LEU A 129 -6.00 -12.02 -15.25
C LEU A 129 -5.80 -10.89 -14.25
N LYS A 130 -6.78 -10.68 -13.37
CA LYS A 130 -6.81 -9.57 -12.41
C LYS A 130 -7.27 -10.08 -11.06
N LEU A 131 -6.36 -10.18 -10.09
CA LEU A 131 -6.64 -10.74 -8.77
C LEU A 131 -6.23 -9.75 -7.69
N TYR A 132 -7.02 -9.64 -6.63
CA TYR A 132 -6.65 -8.84 -5.46
C TYR A 132 -7.04 -9.54 -4.17
N HIS A 133 -6.47 -9.11 -3.06
CA HIS A 133 -6.93 -9.55 -1.74
C HIS A 133 -6.83 -8.44 -0.70
N PHE A 134 -7.49 -8.63 0.44
CA PHE A 134 -7.18 -7.90 1.67
C PHE A 134 -6.47 -8.86 2.61
N SER A 135 -5.29 -8.48 3.09
CA SER A 135 -4.54 -9.33 4.01
C SER A 135 -3.59 -8.52 4.88
N THR A 136 -3.40 -8.98 6.11
CA THR A 136 -2.43 -8.39 7.05
C THR A 136 -1.02 -8.62 6.56
N LYS A 137 -0.21 -7.57 6.48
CA LYS A 137 1.18 -7.63 6.08
C LYS A 137 2.09 -7.33 7.26
N PHE A 138 3.30 -7.89 7.20
CA PHE A 138 4.33 -7.64 8.18
C PHE A 138 5.54 -6.98 7.52
N ARG A 139 5.97 -5.82 8.03
CA ARG A 139 7.23 -5.18 7.65
C ARG A 139 8.08 -5.01 8.90
N ASN A 140 9.34 -5.43 8.84
CA ASN A 140 10.33 -5.26 9.90
C ASN A 140 10.78 -3.79 9.99
N GLU A 141 9.86 -2.93 10.38
CA GLU A 141 10.09 -1.51 10.49
C GLU A 141 10.99 -1.23 11.69
N LEU A 142 12.23 -0.78 11.41
CA LEU A 142 13.24 -0.47 12.42
C LEU A 142 12.72 0.57 13.41
N ARG A 143 11.90 1.51 12.94
CA ARG A 143 11.28 2.55 13.78
C ARG A 143 9.82 2.74 13.40
N ALA A 144 8.94 1.95 14.00
CA ALA A 144 7.50 2.23 13.96
C ALA A 144 7.26 3.60 14.61
N LYS A 145 6.91 4.58 13.80
CA LYS A 145 6.68 5.98 14.18
C LYS A 145 5.31 6.42 13.64
N SER A 146 4.85 7.62 13.99
CA SER A 146 3.67 8.21 13.36
C SER A 146 2.34 7.45 13.60
N GLY A 147 2.28 6.58 14.62
CA GLY A 147 1.07 5.88 15.02
C GLY A 147 0.66 4.80 14.02
N ILE A 148 -0.59 4.79 13.58
CA ILE A 148 -1.10 3.79 12.62
C ILE A 148 -0.61 4.00 11.19
N LEU A 149 0.05 5.13 10.90
CA LEU A 149 0.55 5.45 9.55
C LEU A 149 1.83 4.69 9.21
N ARG A 150 2.62 4.26 10.20
CA ARG A 150 3.85 3.48 10.00
C ARG A 150 3.98 2.38 11.04
N ALA A 151 3.28 1.29 10.75
CA ALA A 151 3.18 0.10 11.59
C ALA A 151 4.05 -1.05 11.06
N ARG A 152 4.31 -2.04 11.92
CA ARG A 152 4.95 -3.31 11.57
C ARG A 152 3.96 -4.33 11.07
N GLU A 153 2.73 -4.27 11.59
CA GLU A 153 1.61 -5.10 11.22
C GLU A 153 0.49 -4.18 10.72
N PHE A 154 0.04 -4.37 9.49
CA PHE A 154 -0.97 -3.50 8.87
C PHE A 154 -1.80 -4.25 7.84
N LEU A 155 -3.06 -3.85 7.68
CA LEU A 155 -3.92 -4.38 6.64
C LEU A 155 -3.59 -3.70 5.30
N MET A 156 -3.46 -4.50 4.24
CA MET A 156 -3.24 -3.99 2.90
C MET A 156 -4.20 -4.67 1.93
N LYS A 157 -4.67 -3.87 0.96
CA LYS A 157 -5.18 -4.40 -0.30
C LYS A 157 -4.06 -4.37 -1.34
N ASP A 158 -3.80 -5.48 -1.97
CA ASP A 158 -2.86 -5.62 -3.09
C ASP A 158 -3.56 -6.28 -4.26
N LEU A 159 -3.43 -5.66 -5.44
CA LEU A 159 -4.01 -6.10 -6.70
C LEU A 159 -2.86 -6.40 -7.66
N TYR A 160 -2.99 -7.49 -8.37
CA TYR A 160 -2.04 -7.94 -9.37
C TYR A 160 -2.76 -8.21 -10.68
N SER A 161 -2.14 -7.81 -11.79
CA SER A 161 -2.66 -8.05 -13.12
C SER A 161 -1.61 -8.64 -14.05
N VAL A 162 -2.01 -9.65 -14.81
CA VAL A 162 -1.14 -10.37 -15.74
C VAL A 162 -1.72 -10.24 -17.13
N HIS A 163 -0.91 -9.74 -18.06
CA HIS A 163 -1.31 -9.38 -19.42
C HIS A 163 -0.36 -9.98 -20.43
N THR A 164 -0.86 -10.31 -21.63
CA THR A 164 -0.06 -10.84 -22.74
C THR A 164 0.63 -9.75 -23.55
N ALA A 165 0.18 -8.49 -23.44
CA ALA A 165 0.72 -7.36 -24.18
C ALA A 165 0.92 -6.14 -23.27
N GLU A 166 2.05 -5.45 -23.44
CA GLU A 166 2.38 -4.25 -22.66
C GLU A 166 1.35 -3.13 -22.83
N LYS A 167 0.80 -2.95 -24.04
CA LYS A 167 -0.25 -1.96 -24.30
C LYS A 167 -1.52 -2.22 -23.47
N ASP A 168 -1.87 -3.48 -23.23
CA ASP A 168 -3.03 -3.84 -22.41
C ASP A 168 -2.75 -3.62 -20.92
N LEU A 169 -1.53 -3.98 -20.47
CA LEU A 169 -1.04 -3.65 -19.13
C LEU A 169 -1.07 -2.13 -18.87
N ASP A 170 -0.59 -1.32 -19.81
CA ASP A 170 -0.57 0.15 -19.68
C ASP A 170 -1.97 0.74 -19.60
N LYS A 171 -2.90 0.23 -20.40
CA LYS A 171 -4.30 0.64 -20.33
C LYS A 171 -4.89 0.30 -18.96
N TYR A 172 -4.69 -0.92 -18.49
CA TYR A 172 -5.22 -1.36 -17.20
C TYR A 172 -4.56 -0.65 -16.02
N TYR A 173 -3.27 -0.33 -16.12
CA TYR A 173 -2.54 0.46 -15.12
C TYR A 173 -3.23 1.80 -14.83
N TRP A 174 -3.57 2.55 -15.88
CA TRP A 174 -4.25 3.83 -15.73
C TRP A 174 -5.74 3.68 -15.37
N GLU A 175 -6.39 2.59 -15.78
CA GLU A 175 -7.76 2.25 -15.32
C GLU A 175 -7.81 2.03 -13.80
N VAL A 176 -6.83 1.31 -13.24
CA VAL A 176 -6.68 1.11 -11.79
C VAL A 176 -6.31 2.44 -11.10
N ALA A 177 -5.49 3.28 -11.73
CA ALA A 177 -5.16 4.59 -11.20
C ALA A 177 -6.40 5.48 -11.00
N ASP A 178 -7.25 5.55 -12.02
CA ASP A 178 -8.52 6.27 -11.96
C ASP A 178 -9.47 5.67 -10.90
N SER A 179 -9.47 4.34 -10.77
CA SER A 179 -10.23 3.64 -9.74
C SER A 179 -9.75 4.01 -8.33
N TYR A 180 -8.45 4.11 -8.10
CA TYR A 180 -7.89 4.54 -6.82
C TYR A 180 -8.29 5.98 -6.48
N LEU A 181 -8.25 6.91 -7.44
CA LEU A 181 -8.73 8.27 -7.21
C LEU A 181 -10.20 8.31 -6.78
N LYS A 182 -11.06 7.43 -7.33
CA LYS A 182 -12.46 7.29 -6.89
C LYS A 182 -12.55 6.74 -5.47
N VAL A 183 -11.76 5.72 -5.12
CA VAL A 183 -11.68 5.19 -3.75
C VAL A 183 -11.34 6.30 -2.77
N PHE A 184 -10.24 7.04 -3.02
CA PHE A 184 -9.78 8.12 -2.12
C PHE A 184 -10.83 9.20 -1.97
N LYS A 185 -11.46 9.63 -3.07
CA LYS A 185 -12.56 10.60 -3.03
C LYS A 185 -13.75 10.11 -2.19
N ARG A 186 -14.13 8.83 -2.30
CA ARG A 186 -15.23 8.23 -1.53
C ARG A 186 -14.94 8.13 -0.03
N VAL A 187 -13.68 7.99 0.37
CA VAL A 187 -13.27 8.04 1.79
C VAL A 187 -12.96 9.46 2.27
N GLY A 188 -13.15 10.48 1.43
CA GLY A 188 -12.97 11.88 1.79
C GLY A 188 -11.53 12.39 1.73
N LEU A 189 -10.69 11.75 0.90
CA LEU A 189 -9.29 12.14 0.69
C LEU A 189 -9.08 12.73 -0.70
N GLU A 190 -8.25 13.77 -0.77
CA GLU A 190 -7.77 14.36 -2.02
C GLU A 190 -6.34 13.88 -2.29
N ALA A 191 -6.22 12.77 -3.02
CA ALA A 191 -4.92 12.22 -3.39
C ALA A 191 -4.40 12.82 -4.71
N LYS A 192 -3.11 13.09 -4.75
CA LYS A 192 -2.37 13.42 -5.98
C LYS A 192 -1.65 12.18 -6.47
N ILE A 193 -1.63 11.97 -7.78
CA ILE A 193 -0.76 10.97 -8.40
C ILE A 193 0.64 11.59 -8.48
N VAL A 194 1.62 10.95 -7.86
CA VAL A 194 2.99 11.43 -7.72
C VAL A 194 3.92 10.40 -8.33
N GLU A 195 4.74 10.83 -9.27
CA GLU A 195 5.79 9.96 -9.82
C GLU A 195 6.87 9.72 -8.74
N ALA A 196 7.25 8.46 -8.55
CA ALA A 196 8.17 8.05 -7.50
C ALA A 196 9.19 7.01 -7.98
N ALA A 197 10.15 6.69 -7.12
CA ALA A 197 11.13 5.63 -7.37
C ALA A 197 10.49 4.24 -7.19
N GLY A 198 10.92 3.26 -7.98
CA GLY A 198 10.36 1.90 -7.91
C GLY A 198 10.86 1.02 -6.76
N GLY A 199 11.87 1.48 -6.01
CA GLY A 199 12.39 0.79 -4.83
C GLY A 199 12.76 -0.68 -5.08
N VAL A 200 12.33 -1.56 -4.17
CA VAL A 200 12.57 -3.01 -4.24
C VAL A 200 11.64 -3.74 -5.22
N PHE A 201 10.66 -3.05 -5.80
CA PHE A 201 9.62 -3.67 -6.64
C PHE A 201 9.94 -3.58 -8.13
N THR A 202 10.42 -2.42 -8.59
CA THR A 202 10.71 -2.19 -10.01
C THR A 202 11.85 -1.20 -10.21
N ARG A 203 12.49 -1.29 -11.38
CA ARG A 203 13.53 -0.33 -11.81
C ARG A 203 12.95 0.90 -12.51
N SER A 204 11.66 0.85 -12.88
CA SER A 204 10.96 1.95 -13.54
C SER A 204 10.37 2.92 -12.50
N HIS A 205 9.94 4.09 -12.96
CA HIS A 205 9.11 4.97 -12.14
C HIS A 205 7.77 4.31 -11.78
N THR A 206 7.28 4.67 -10.61
CA THR A 206 5.99 4.23 -10.07
C THR A 206 5.09 5.44 -9.87
N HIS A 207 3.82 5.20 -9.58
CA HIS A 207 2.90 6.26 -9.23
C HIS A 207 2.32 6.00 -7.84
N GLU A 208 2.75 6.83 -6.91
CA GLU A 208 2.23 6.91 -5.54
C GLU A 208 1.01 7.82 -5.49
N PHE A 209 0.07 7.50 -4.62
CA PHE A 209 -1.07 8.34 -4.31
C PHE A 209 -0.80 9.03 -2.99
N GLN A 210 -0.55 10.33 -3.04
CA GLN A 210 -0.07 11.12 -1.92
C GLN A 210 -1.12 12.13 -1.48
N VAL A 211 -1.43 12.15 -0.18
CA VAL A 211 -2.35 13.13 0.43
C VAL A 211 -1.53 14.16 1.20
N LEU A 212 -1.72 15.45 0.90
CA LEU A 212 -0.99 16.53 1.55
C LEU A 212 -1.29 16.56 3.05
N SER A 213 -0.24 16.53 3.87
CA SER A 213 -0.34 16.55 5.32
C SER A 213 1.00 16.83 5.97
N GLU A 214 1.02 17.75 6.95
CA GLU A 214 2.23 18.04 7.75
C GLU A 214 2.71 16.85 8.60
N ALA A 215 1.81 15.88 8.85
CA ALA A 215 2.14 14.62 9.52
C ALA A 215 2.74 13.56 8.58
N GLY A 216 2.84 13.89 7.28
CA GLY A 216 3.46 13.05 6.26
C GLY A 216 4.96 12.85 6.46
N GLU A 217 5.44 11.69 6.04
CA GLU A 217 6.88 11.36 6.03
C GLU A 217 7.52 11.65 4.68
N ASP A 218 6.71 11.66 3.61
CA ASP A 218 7.18 11.99 2.27
C ASP A 218 7.20 13.49 2.07
N THR A 219 8.09 13.93 1.18
CA THR A 219 8.11 15.29 0.66
C THR A 219 7.94 15.22 -0.84
N ILE A 220 6.96 15.95 -1.36
CA ILE A 220 6.65 15.97 -2.79
C ILE A 220 6.77 17.38 -3.35
N TYR A 221 7.17 17.45 -4.61
CA TYR A 221 7.12 18.64 -5.43
C TYR A 221 5.93 18.55 -6.36
N TRP A 222 5.01 19.50 -6.30
CA TRP A 222 3.77 19.48 -7.09
C TRP A 222 3.44 20.85 -7.67
N CYS A 223 2.71 20.90 -8.79
CA CYS A 223 2.33 22.15 -9.43
C CYS A 223 0.99 22.69 -8.91
N ASP A 224 0.93 23.98 -8.61
CA ASP A 224 -0.30 24.68 -8.20
C ASP A 224 -1.36 24.82 -9.31
N SER A 225 -1.00 24.56 -10.57
CA SER A 225 -1.84 24.85 -11.75
C SER A 225 -2.11 23.63 -12.64
N CYS A 226 -1.48 22.49 -12.39
CA CYS A 226 -1.74 21.24 -13.12
C CYS A 226 -1.50 20.00 -12.24
N ASP A 227 -1.59 18.83 -12.85
CA ASP A 227 -1.42 17.51 -12.25
C ASP A 227 0.04 17.04 -12.12
N PHE A 228 1.03 17.91 -12.38
CA PHE A 228 2.43 17.56 -12.18
C PHE A 228 2.73 17.37 -10.69
N ALA A 229 3.25 16.19 -10.33
CA ALA A 229 3.84 15.94 -9.03
C ALA A 229 4.89 14.84 -9.07
N GLN A 230 5.99 15.02 -8.32
CA GLN A 230 7.08 14.06 -8.19
C GLN A 230 7.53 13.97 -6.73
N ASN A 231 7.92 12.77 -6.31
CA ASN A 231 8.56 12.57 -5.01
C ASN A 231 9.93 13.26 -5.02
N LYS A 232 10.30 13.90 -3.90
CA LYS A 232 11.57 14.62 -3.74
C LYS A 232 12.80 13.77 -4.08
N GLU A 233 12.72 12.45 -3.90
CA GLU A 233 13.80 11.52 -4.23
C GLU A 233 14.16 11.49 -5.73
N ILE A 234 13.19 11.76 -6.61
CA ILE A 234 13.40 11.72 -8.07
C ILE A 234 13.25 13.10 -8.74
N ALA A 235 12.71 14.08 -8.01
CA ALA A 235 12.42 15.40 -8.56
C ALA A 235 13.69 16.13 -8.99
N GLN A 236 13.66 16.72 -10.18
CA GLN A 236 14.79 17.49 -10.73
C GLN A 236 14.65 19.01 -10.50
N GLY A 237 13.46 19.47 -10.08
CA GLY A 237 13.16 20.89 -9.85
C GLY A 237 13.06 21.25 -8.36
N LYS A 238 13.00 22.55 -8.08
CA LYS A 238 12.87 23.09 -6.71
C LYS A 238 11.58 23.90 -6.54
N SER A 239 11.17 24.05 -5.29
CA SER A 239 10.06 24.94 -4.91
C SER A 239 10.28 26.35 -5.45
N GLY A 240 9.23 26.94 -6.02
CA GLY A 240 9.24 28.28 -6.63
C GLY A 240 9.60 28.32 -8.11
N GLU A 241 10.15 27.24 -8.68
CA GLU A 241 10.45 27.16 -10.12
C GLU A 241 9.17 27.03 -10.96
N VAL A 242 9.26 27.41 -12.23
CA VAL A 242 8.17 27.25 -13.20
C VAL A 242 7.96 25.76 -13.46
N CYS A 243 6.72 25.30 -13.37
CA CYS A 243 6.36 23.92 -13.59
C CYS A 243 6.86 23.42 -14.96
N PRO A 244 7.61 22.30 -15.01
CA PRO A 244 8.18 21.80 -16.25
C PRO A 244 7.10 21.32 -17.23
N LYS A 245 5.94 20.87 -16.73
CA LYS A 245 4.82 20.34 -17.52
C LYS A 245 3.98 21.43 -18.18
N CYS A 246 3.44 22.37 -17.40
CA CYS A 246 2.49 23.36 -17.93
C CYS A 246 3.10 24.72 -18.28
N LYS A 247 4.34 25.00 -17.85
CA LYS A 247 5.06 26.27 -18.03
C LYS A 247 4.33 27.53 -17.50
N LYS A 248 3.27 27.35 -16.71
CA LYS A 248 2.43 28.43 -16.17
C LYS A 248 2.43 28.47 -14.65
N GLY A 249 2.19 27.32 -14.02
CA GLY A 249 2.17 27.21 -12.56
C GLY A 249 3.57 27.18 -11.94
N LYS A 250 3.61 27.27 -10.62
CA LYS A 250 4.83 27.14 -9.84
C LYS A 250 4.87 25.79 -9.13
N ILE A 251 6.09 25.28 -8.93
CA ILE A 251 6.32 24.10 -8.09
C ILE A 251 6.19 24.53 -6.62
N ALA A 252 5.38 23.81 -5.86
CA ALA A 252 5.28 23.87 -4.42
C ALA A 252 5.91 22.62 -3.79
N GLU A 253 6.54 22.79 -2.62
CA GLU A 253 7.02 21.69 -1.78
C GLU A 253 6.05 21.47 -0.64
N SER A 254 5.67 20.23 -0.37
CA SER A 254 4.76 19.91 0.74
C SER A 254 5.05 18.52 1.29
N LYS A 255 4.75 18.32 2.57
CA LYS A 255 4.73 16.98 3.16
C LYS A 255 3.46 16.24 2.76
N SER A 256 3.57 14.92 2.62
CA SER A 256 2.45 14.07 2.24
C SER A 256 2.52 12.68 2.84
N ILE A 257 1.37 12.01 2.84
CA ILE A 257 1.19 10.63 3.27
C ILE A 257 0.86 9.79 2.04
N GLU A 258 1.68 8.77 1.76
CA GLU A 258 1.36 7.74 0.77
C GLU A 258 0.15 6.93 1.24
N VAL A 259 -0.92 6.92 0.45
CA VAL A 259 -2.15 6.14 0.71
C VAL A 259 -2.36 5.01 -0.29
N GLY A 260 -1.48 4.89 -1.29
CA GLY A 260 -1.46 3.79 -2.25
C GLY A 260 -0.32 3.93 -3.25
N ASN A 261 -0.04 2.85 -3.97
CA ASN A 261 0.97 2.81 -5.01
C ASN A 261 0.52 1.87 -6.13
N ILE A 262 0.90 2.19 -7.37
CA ILE A 262 0.78 1.32 -8.54
C ILE A 262 2.11 1.29 -9.29
N PHE A 263 2.53 0.10 -9.70
CA PHE A 263 3.80 -0.09 -10.40
C PHE A 263 3.71 -1.23 -11.42
N LYS A 264 4.53 -1.12 -12.48
CA LYS A 264 4.72 -2.18 -13.46
C LYS A 264 5.97 -2.98 -13.10
N ILE A 265 5.84 -4.30 -13.09
CA ILE A 265 6.96 -5.22 -12.91
C ILE A 265 7.45 -5.61 -14.31
N ASN A 266 8.34 -4.80 -14.88
CA ASN A 266 8.91 -5.10 -16.20
C ASN A 266 10.02 -6.15 -16.05
N GLY A 267 9.72 -7.42 -16.38
CA GLY A 267 10.72 -8.46 -16.65
C GLY A 267 11.57 -8.97 -15.48
N ASN A 268 11.38 -8.47 -14.24
CA ASN A 268 12.19 -8.88 -13.09
C ASN A 268 11.83 -10.26 -12.52
N PHE A 269 10.59 -10.74 -12.68
CA PHE A 269 10.16 -12.04 -12.12
C PHE A 269 9.86 -13.10 -13.18
N GLY A 270 9.36 -12.72 -14.35
CA GLY A 270 8.92 -13.65 -15.40
C GLY A 270 10.04 -14.33 -16.22
N ARG A 271 11.31 -14.22 -15.83
CA ARG A 271 12.39 -15.05 -16.41
C ARG A 271 12.73 -16.26 -15.52
N GLY A 272 12.31 -16.24 -14.26
CA GLY A 272 12.45 -17.36 -13.32
C GLY A 272 11.15 -18.13 -13.06
N PHE A 273 10.02 -17.63 -13.58
CA PHE A 273 8.69 -18.23 -13.54
C PHE A 273 8.15 -18.44 -14.95
#